data_AF-A0A3D1PCG4-F1
#
_entry.id   AF-A0A3D1PCG4-F1
#
_cell.length_a   1.000
_cell.length_b   1.000
_cell.length_c   1.000
_cell.angle_alpha   90.00
_cell.angle_beta   90.00
_cell.angle_gamma   90.00
#
_symmetry.space_group_name_H-M   'P 1'
#
loop_
_entity.id
_entity.type
_entity.pdbx_description
1 polymer ?
#
loop_
_entity_poly.entity_id
_entity_poly.type
_entity_poly.pdbx_seq_one_letter_code
_entity_poly.pdbx_strand_id
1 'polypeptide(L)'
;KGLVLLMLKSKFKQYNLDQSPFYCLHSQKKLAIILGINLSKLRKITQLENLYIEQDKVDPKRDKPRHVEEPRPELKRVQKRIDQLLKRIKLPDFIYAPAKGRSYVSNAQSHVNAAVVRSLDIKEYFSSTPSRRIHWFF
;
A
#
# COMPACT_ATOMS: atom_id res chain seq x y z
N LYS A 1 18.30 -30.36 1.91
CA LYS A 1 17.96 -29.26 2.84
C LYS A 1 17.68 -28.01 1.99
N GLY A 2 16.52 -27.76 1.38
CA GLY A 2 15.13 -28.03 1.77
C GLY A 2 14.70 -27.01 2.82
N LEU A 3 14.03 -25.91 2.38
CA LEU A 3 13.50 -24.72 3.12
C LEU A 3 14.05 -23.42 2.47
N VAL A 4 13.33 -22.39 2.00
CA VAL A 4 11.91 -22.05 1.88
C VAL A 4 11.84 -20.97 0.79
N LEU A 5 11.16 -21.24 -0.32
CA LEU A 5 10.41 -20.19 -1.01
C LEU A 5 9.07 -20.78 -1.43
N LEU A 6 8.29 -21.17 -0.42
CA LEU A 6 6.87 -21.38 -0.62
C LEU A 6 6.32 -20.00 -0.98
N MET A 7 6.25 -19.72 -2.29
CA MET A 7 5.37 -18.68 -2.80
C MET A 7 4.00 -19.00 -2.24
N LEU A 8 3.63 -18.31 -1.16
CA LEU A 8 2.25 -18.23 -0.72
C LEU A 8 1.52 -17.51 -1.86
N LYS A 9 1.14 -18.29 -2.89
CA LYS A 9 0.10 -17.94 -3.84
C LYS A 9 -1.13 -17.71 -2.97
N SER A 10 -1.32 -16.48 -2.52
CA SER A 10 -2.54 -16.14 -1.80
C SER A 10 -3.69 -16.49 -2.75
N LYS A 11 -4.49 -17.49 -2.35
CA LYS A 11 -5.67 -18.00 -3.07
C LYS A 11 -6.83 -17.00 -3.02
N PHE A 12 -6.56 -15.71 -2.81
CA PHE A 12 -7.60 -14.72 -2.68
C PHE A 12 -8.04 -14.29 -4.07
N LYS A 13 -9.32 -14.51 -4.38
CA LYS A 13 -9.98 -14.08 -5.62
C LYS A 13 -9.77 -12.57 -5.80
N GLN A 14 -9.13 -12.19 -6.91
CA GLN A 14 -9.07 -10.79 -7.35
C GLN A 14 -10.46 -10.32 -7.78
N TYR A 15 -10.70 -9.02 -7.71
CA TYR A 15 -11.96 -8.39 -8.05
C TYR A 15 -11.75 -7.07 -8.78
N ASN A 16 -12.75 -6.65 -9.56
CA ASN A 16 -12.75 -5.33 -10.18
C ASN A 16 -12.90 -4.24 -9.09
N LEU A 17 -12.62 -2.98 -9.42
CA LEU A 17 -12.65 -1.88 -8.45
C LEU A 17 -14.02 -1.72 -7.76
N ASP A 18 -15.09 -1.82 -8.55
CA ASP A 18 -16.51 -1.74 -8.14
C ASP A 18 -16.95 -2.89 -7.21
N GLN A 19 -16.14 -3.94 -7.11
CA GLN A 19 -16.36 -5.08 -6.24
C GLN A 19 -15.49 -5.05 -4.98
N SER A 20 -14.71 -3.99 -4.79
CA SER A 20 -13.94 -3.78 -3.58
C SER A 20 -14.86 -3.62 -2.37
N PRO A 21 -14.53 -4.18 -1.18
CA PRO A 21 -15.26 -3.91 0.05
C PRO A 21 -15.29 -2.42 0.43
N PHE A 22 -14.37 -1.62 -0.12
CA PHE A 22 -14.33 -0.18 0.08
C PHE A 22 -15.12 0.62 -0.97
N TYR A 23 -15.59 -0.03 -2.04
CA TYR A 23 -16.37 0.65 -3.07
C TYR A 23 -17.70 1.14 -2.50
N CYS A 24 -17.98 2.44 -2.66
CA CYS A 24 -19.17 3.11 -2.12
C CYS A 24 -19.40 2.84 -0.61
N LEU A 25 -18.34 2.70 0.19
CA LEU A 25 -18.44 2.44 1.62
C LEU A 25 -18.68 3.73 2.42
N HIS A 26 -19.88 3.90 2.96
CA HIS A 26 -20.30 5.12 3.67
C HIS A 26 -20.61 4.93 5.17
N SER A 27 -20.27 3.77 5.76
CA SER A 27 -20.61 3.45 7.16
C SER A 27 -19.40 3.02 7.98
N GLN A 28 -19.15 3.72 9.09
CA GLN A 28 -18.11 3.36 10.06
C GLN A 28 -18.30 1.95 10.64
N LYS A 29 -19.56 1.53 10.87
CA LYS A 29 -19.86 0.18 11.37
C LYS A 29 -19.47 -0.90 10.35
N LYS A 30 -19.80 -0.68 9.06
CA LYS A 30 -19.39 -1.58 7.98
C LYS A 30 -17.86 -1.60 7.82
N LEU A 31 -17.20 -0.43 7.90
CA LEU A 31 -15.74 -0.33 7.86
C LEU A 31 -15.09 -1.16 8.99
N ALA A 32 -15.57 -1.04 10.22
CA ALA A 32 -15.07 -1.82 11.36
C ALA A 32 -15.16 -3.33 11.10
N ILE A 33 -16.29 -3.80 10.58
CA ILE A 33 -16.50 -5.22 10.18
C ILE A 33 -15.48 -5.64 9.11
N ILE A 34 -15.31 -4.85 8.04
CA ILE A 34 -14.35 -5.13 6.96
C ILE A 34 -12.92 -5.23 7.50
N LEU A 35 -12.57 -4.33 8.42
CA LEU A 35 -11.26 -4.26 9.08
C LEU A 35 -11.06 -5.35 10.15
N GLY A 36 -12.11 -6.08 10.53
CA GLY A 36 -12.04 -7.12 11.56
C GLY A 36 -11.81 -6.58 12.96
N ILE A 37 -12.28 -5.36 13.25
CA ILE A 37 -12.21 -4.72 14.57
C ILE A 37 -13.60 -4.24 14.99
N ASN A 38 -13.83 -4.07 16.29
CA ASN A 38 -15.08 -3.46 16.75
C ASN A 38 -15.08 -1.94 16.53
N LEU A 39 -16.27 -1.34 16.51
CA LEU A 39 -16.46 0.09 16.24
C LEU A 39 -15.76 0.98 17.28
N SER A 40 -15.78 0.60 18.55
CA SER A 40 -15.11 1.35 19.63
C SER A 40 -13.60 1.40 19.41
N LYS A 41 -12.99 0.29 18.97
CA LYS A 41 -11.57 0.22 18.63
C LYS A 41 -11.23 1.06 17.41
N LEU A 42 -12.07 1.04 16.37
CA LEU A 42 -11.90 1.91 15.20
C LEU A 42 -11.86 3.39 15.63
N ARG A 43 -12.86 3.83 16.42
CA ARG A 43 -12.92 5.19 16.96
C ARG A 43 -11.72 5.55 17.83
N LYS A 44 -11.28 4.61 18.68
CA LYS A 44 -10.09 4.81 19.52
C LYS A 44 -8.85 5.04 18.65
N ILE A 45 -8.58 4.17 17.67
CA ILE A 45 -7.40 4.30 16.81
C ILE A 45 -7.39 5.65 16.07
N THR A 46 -8.55 6.16 15.63
CA THR A 46 -8.64 7.47 14.97
C THR A 46 -8.39 8.67 15.88
N GLN A 47 -8.41 8.48 17.20
CA GLN A 47 -8.19 9.53 18.21
C GLN A 47 -6.80 9.43 18.86
N LEU A 48 -6.04 8.37 18.57
CA LEU A 48 -4.71 8.21 19.15
C LEU A 48 -3.74 9.20 18.50
N GLU A 49 -2.94 9.82 19.36
CA GLU A 49 -1.73 10.53 18.96
C GLU A 49 -0.54 9.56 18.89
N ASN A 50 0.55 9.99 18.26
CA ASN A 50 1.81 9.24 18.21
C ASN A 50 1.67 7.81 17.67
N LEU A 51 0.90 7.65 16.58
CA LEU A 51 0.65 6.34 15.95
C LEU A 51 1.87 5.73 15.23
N TYR A 52 2.93 6.50 15.06
CA TYR A 52 4.16 6.09 14.39
C TYR A 52 5.35 6.18 15.34
N ILE A 53 6.38 5.39 15.03
CA ILE A 53 7.72 5.48 15.59
C ILE A 53 8.58 6.09 14.49
N GLU A 54 9.02 7.33 14.70
CA GLU A 54 9.81 8.10 13.75
C GLU A 54 11.29 7.97 14.06
N GLN A 55 12.09 7.68 13.03
CA GLN A 55 13.54 7.52 13.17
C GLN A 55 14.25 7.68 11.83
N ASP A 56 15.47 8.21 11.87
CA ASP A 56 16.36 8.22 10.72
C ASP A 56 17.17 6.93 10.66
N LYS A 57 17.01 6.17 9.58
CA LYS A 57 17.79 4.97 9.30
C LYS A 57 18.93 5.30 8.37
N VAL A 58 20.16 5.04 8.84
CA VAL A 58 21.36 5.10 8.01
C VAL A 58 21.46 3.83 7.18
N ASP A 59 21.69 3.98 5.88
CA ASP A 59 21.92 2.89 4.94
C ASP A 59 23.29 3.12 4.29
N PRO A 60 24.27 2.22 4.43
CA PRO A 60 25.61 2.39 3.86
C PRO A 60 25.62 2.56 2.34
N LYS A 61 24.53 2.19 1.65
CA LYS A 61 24.37 2.35 0.20
C LYS A 61 23.74 3.67 -0.20
N ARG A 62 23.49 4.57 0.76
CA ARG A 62 22.85 5.87 0.54
C ARG A 62 23.69 6.98 1.13
N ASP A 63 23.75 8.09 0.40
CA ASP A 63 24.49 9.28 0.84
C ASP A 63 23.81 10.01 2.00
N LYS A 64 22.51 9.77 2.22
CA LYS A 64 21.72 10.42 3.27
C LYS A 64 20.92 9.40 4.08
N PRO A 65 20.76 9.62 5.41
CA PRO A 65 19.80 8.87 6.21
C PRO A 65 18.40 8.99 5.62
N ARG A 66 17.61 7.94 5.75
CA ARG A 66 16.19 7.96 5.41
C ARG A 66 15.37 8.11 6.68
N HIS A 67 14.55 9.15 6.74
CA HIS A 67 13.47 9.23 7.70
C HIS A 67 12.43 8.12 7.49
N VAL A 68 12.12 7.36 8.53
CA VAL A 68 11.18 6.24 8.50
C VAL A 68 10.13 6.41 9.58
N GLU A 69 8.87 6.35 9.16
CA GLU A 69 7.68 6.35 10.01
C GLU A 69 7.15 4.91 10.14
N GLU A 70 7.50 4.19 11.21
CA GLU A 70 6.99 2.83 11.43
C GLU A 70 5.65 2.85 12.20
N PRO A 71 4.55 2.34 11.63
CA PRO A 71 3.27 2.32 12.34
C PRO A 71 3.35 1.40 13.57
N ARG A 72 2.83 1.89 14.70
CA ARG A 72 2.70 1.09 15.92
C ARG A 72 1.85 -0.16 15.66
N PRO A 73 2.00 -1.24 16.47
CA PRO A 73 1.39 -2.53 16.20
C PRO A 73 -0.12 -2.50 15.95
N GLU A 74 -0.88 -1.65 16.65
CA GLU A 74 -2.33 -1.52 16.43
C GLU A 74 -2.67 -0.96 15.05
N LEU A 75 -2.02 0.14 14.67
CA LEU A 75 -2.21 0.76 13.35
C LEU A 75 -1.70 -0.16 12.24
N LYS A 76 -0.54 -0.79 12.43
CA LYS A 76 0.07 -1.74 11.48
C LYS A 76 -0.87 -2.91 11.15
N ARG A 77 -1.64 -3.40 12.13
CA ARG A 77 -2.65 -4.46 11.91
C ARG A 77 -3.80 -3.97 11.01
N VAL A 78 -4.31 -2.77 11.27
CA VAL A 78 -5.38 -2.15 10.46
C VAL A 78 -4.89 -1.87 9.04
N GLN A 79 -3.73 -1.24 8.88
CA GLN A 79 -3.12 -0.96 7.58
C GLN A 79 -2.84 -2.24 6.78
N LYS A 80 -2.34 -3.30 7.44
CA LYS A 80 -2.14 -4.61 6.80
C LYS A 80 -3.46 -5.19 6.29
N ARG A 81 -4.56 -5.02 7.03
CA ARG A 81 -5.88 -5.47 6.58
C ARG A 81 -6.36 -4.68 5.36
N ILE A 82 -6.17 -3.36 5.37
CA ILE A 82 -6.49 -2.50 4.22
C ILE A 82 -5.67 -2.93 3.00
N ASP A 83 -4.36 -3.09 3.14
CA ASP A 83 -3.43 -3.56 2.11
C ASP A 83 -3.86 -4.90 1.50
N GLN A 84 -4.21 -5.89 2.34
CA GLN A 84 -4.68 -7.20 1.88
C GLN A 84 -5.94 -7.12 1.02
N LEU A 85 -6.84 -6.18 1.32
CA LEU A 85 -8.06 -5.98 0.55
C LEU A 85 -7.74 -5.20 -0.74
N LEU A 86 -7.02 -4.09 -0.66
CA LEU A 86 -6.68 -3.29 -1.83
C LEU A 86 -5.84 -4.07 -2.87
N LYS A 87 -4.93 -4.95 -2.43
CA LYS A 87 -4.13 -5.83 -3.32
C LYS A 87 -4.95 -6.82 -4.14
N ARG A 88 -6.23 -7.03 -3.82
CA ARG A 88 -7.13 -7.89 -4.59
C ARG A 88 -7.82 -7.15 -5.73
N ILE A 89 -7.76 -5.82 -5.76
CA ILE A 89 -8.25 -5.01 -6.88
C ILE A 89 -7.38 -5.33 -8.11
N LYS A 90 -8.02 -5.60 -9.25
CA LYS A 90 -7.32 -5.72 -10.52
C LYS A 90 -6.68 -4.37 -10.88
N LEU A 91 -5.38 -4.38 -11.09
CA LEU A 91 -4.62 -3.18 -11.46
C LEU A 91 -4.59 -3.02 -12.98
N PRO A 92 -4.62 -1.79 -13.51
CA PRO A 92 -4.37 -1.53 -14.92
C PRO A 92 -3.02 -2.09 -15.38
N ASP A 93 -2.87 -2.44 -16.66
CA ASP A 93 -1.69 -3.13 -17.17
C ASP A 93 -0.40 -2.32 -17.12
N PHE A 94 -0.50 -1.00 -17.14
CA PHE A 94 0.65 -0.09 -17.03
C PHE A 94 1.22 0.03 -15.60
N ILE A 95 0.59 -0.57 -14.58
CA ILE A 95 1.09 -0.53 -13.19
C ILE A 95 1.96 -1.77 -12.92
N TYR A 96 3.26 -1.58 -12.71
CA TYR A 96 4.20 -2.67 -12.43
C TYR A 96 4.52 -2.86 -10.94
N ALA A 97 4.34 -1.83 -10.11
CA ALA A 97 4.54 -1.89 -8.67
C ALA A 97 3.38 -1.15 -7.96
N PRO A 98 2.81 -1.70 -6.87
CA PRO A 98 3.15 -2.94 -6.18
C PRO A 98 2.46 -4.20 -6.78
N ALA A 99 2.27 -4.26 -8.10
CA ALA A 99 1.53 -5.32 -8.76
C ALA A 99 2.18 -6.72 -8.63
N LYS A 100 1.39 -7.71 -8.23
CA LYS A 100 1.85 -9.10 -8.08
C LYS A 100 2.15 -9.72 -9.45
N GLY A 101 3.30 -10.37 -9.57
CA GLY A 101 3.73 -11.01 -10.82
C GLY A 101 4.29 -10.04 -11.85
N ARG A 102 4.40 -8.75 -11.51
CA ARG A 102 5.09 -7.72 -12.29
C ARG A 102 6.34 -7.27 -11.53
N SER A 103 7.34 -6.83 -12.28
CA SER A 103 8.64 -6.39 -11.77
C SER A 103 9.18 -5.22 -12.60
N TYR A 104 10.25 -4.59 -12.10
CA TYR A 104 10.98 -3.58 -12.85
C TYR A 104 11.55 -4.12 -14.17
N VAL A 105 11.87 -5.42 -14.23
CA VAL A 105 12.32 -6.10 -15.47
C VAL A 105 11.19 -6.14 -16.50
N SER A 106 9.99 -6.58 -16.10
CA SER A 106 8.84 -6.58 -17.00
C SER A 106 8.39 -5.18 -17.41
N ASN A 107 8.61 -4.18 -16.54
CA ASN A 107 8.39 -2.78 -16.89
C ASN A 107 9.35 -2.37 -18.01
N ALA A 108 10.66 -2.57 -17.83
CA ALA A 108 11.67 -2.25 -18.83
C ALA A 108 11.42 -2.97 -20.18
N GLN A 109 11.01 -4.24 -20.13
CA GLN A 109 10.67 -5.01 -21.33
C GLN A 109 9.59 -4.33 -22.19
N SER A 110 8.64 -3.64 -21.54
CA SER A 110 7.51 -3.00 -22.23
C SER A 110 7.91 -1.73 -22.99
N HIS A 111 9.14 -1.25 -22.77
CA HIS A 111 9.72 -0.08 -23.44
C HIS A 111 10.83 -0.46 -24.44
N VAL A 112 11.11 -1.76 -24.62
CA VAL A 112 12.10 -2.23 -25.61
C VAL A 112 11.64 -1.81 -27.00
N ASN A 113 12.54 -1.18 -27.77
CA ASN A 113 12.30 -0.58 -29.09
C ASN A 113 11.49 0.73 -29.11
N ALA A 114 11.20 1.33 -27.96
CA ALA A 114 10.62 2.67 -27.96
C ALA A 114 11.63 3.68 -28.54
N ALA A 115 11.21 4.47 -29.52
CA ALA A 115 12.05 5.51 -30.13
C ALA A 115 12.48 6.58 -29.11
N VAL A 116 11.64 6.84 -28.10
CA VAL A 116 11.90 7.79 -27.01
C VAL A 116 11.33 7.22 -25.71
N VAL A 117 12.10 7.28 -24.62
CA VAL A 117 11.66 6.93 -23.27
C VAL A 117 11.79 8.17 -22.38
N ARG A 118 10.71 8.52 -21.68
CA ARG A 118 10.70 9.61 -20.69
C ARG A 118 10.68 9.02 -19.29
N SER A 119 11.74 9.29 -18.53
CA SER A 119 11.79 8.98 -17.10
C SER A 119 11.21 10.15 -16.32
N LEU A 120 10.23 9.87 -15.48
CA LEU A 120 9.59 10.83 -14.59
C LEU A 120 9.64 10.28 -13.18
N ASP A 121 10.00 11.16 -12.23
CA ASP A 121 10.02 10.83 -10.80
C ASP A 121 9.31 11.93 -10.02
N ILE A 122 8.56 11.53 -8.98
CA ILE A 122 7.87 12.47 -8.10
C ILE A 122 8.76 12.68 -6.88
N LYS A 123 9.34 13.88 -6.79
CA LYS A 123 10.13 14.29 -5.63
C LYS A 123 9.32 14.11 -4.35
N GLU A 124 9.90 13.40 -3.38
CA GLU A 124 9.34 13.26 -2.03
C GLU A 124 7.87 12.81 -2.02
N TYR A 125 7.52 11.80 -2.83
CA TYR A 125 6.16 11.31 -3.06
C TYR A 125 5.27 11.25 -1.81
N PHE A 126 5.76 10.65 -0.71
CA PHE A 126 4.96 10.47 0.51
C PHE A 126 4.64 11.79 1.22
N SER A 127 5.65 12.60 1.56
CA SER A 127 5.44 13.90 2.23
C SER A 127 4.76 14.92 1.32
N SER A 128 4.92 14.77 -0.01
CA SER A 128 4.26 15.62 -1.01
C SER A 128 2.81 15.21 -1.33
N THR A 129 2.28 14.20 -0.66
CA THR A 129 0.89 13.74 -0.81
C THR A 129 0.06 14.15 0.42
N PRO A 130 -0.56 15.35 0.43
CA PRO A 130 -1.30 15.83 1.61
C PRO A 130 -2.60 15.04 1.82
N SER A 131 -3.06 15.00 3.08
CA SER A 131 -4.29 14.30 3.48
C SER A 131 -5.50 14.71 2.64
N ARG A 132 -5.64 15.99 2.27
CA ARG A 132 -6.70 16.48 1.37
C ARG A 132 -6.75 15.72 0.03
N ARG A 133 -5.59 15.39 -0.56
CA ARG A 133 -5.54 14.62 -1.82
C ARG A 133 -5.93 13.16 -1.60
N ILE A 134 -5.56 12.58 -0.47
CA ILE A 134 -6.03 11.24 -0.08
C ILE A 134 -7.56 11.22 0.11
N HIS A 135 -8.11 12.22 0.80
CA HIS A 135 -9.56 12.36 0.99
C HIS A 135 -10.34 12.64 -0.29
N TRP A 136 -9.73 13.28 -1.30
CA TRP A 136 -10.36 13.44 -2.60
C TRP A 136 -10.35 12.13 -3.42
N PHE A 137 -9.34 11.30 -3.24
CA PHE A 137 -9.19 10.04 -3.95
C PHE A 137 -10.17 8.94 -3.45
N PHE A 138 -10.46 8.90 -2.15
CA PHE A 138 -11.35 7.93 -1.51
C PHE A 138 -12.76 8.49 -1.29
#